data_AF-A0A7J4RSC9-F1
#
_entry.id   AF-A0A7J4RSC9-F1
#
_cell.length_a   1.000
_cell.length_b   1.000
_cell.length_c   1.000
_cell.angle_alpha   90.00
_cell.angle_beta   90.00
_cell.angle_gamma   90.00
#
_symmetry.space_group_name_H-M   'P 1'
#
loop_
_entity.id
_entity.type
_entity.pdbx_description
1 polymer ?
#
loop_
_entity_poly.entity_id
_entity_poly.type
_entity_poly.pdbx_seq_one_letter_code
_entity_poly.pdbx_strand_id
1 'polypeptide(L)'
;MMKLLLIGIVSLSLTFSSTWAQVSIVNDQQYVNEGTLHVVGEIENNTLVPLNQIVVTATFYDIRDEILDTTYTNSILGTIMPGKKGPFDLIFTDKIIPQIYRYSLYIEYKPADPKTESLEISSSNTKSDILDNFIISGTITNHDKKTANTIAVITTLYDKDGKVVAASKSHIEPEYLRAGGITPFLVSVHDKDQSQKAVDYSLMVESEEYTAVPEFPLGSGIILSLSVLSYIILTKKPKNLQQSLFV
;
A
#
# COMPACT_ATOMS: atom_id res chain seq x y z
N MET A 1 62.46 -29.06 -20.11
CA MET A 1 61.09 -29.45 -20.50
C MET A 1 60.12 -28.53 -19.78
N MET A 2 59.48 -27.59 -20.50
CA MET A 2 58.57 -26.60 -19.92
C MET A 2 57.14 -26.97 -20.33
N LYS A 3 56.27 -27.33 -19.38
CA LYS A 3 54.84 -27.56 -19.61
C LYS A 3 54.11 -26.23 -19.41
N LEU A 4 53.57 -25.66 -20.49
CA LEU A 4 52.58 -24.58 -20.39
C LEU A 4 51.27 -25.17 -19.87
N LEU A 5 50.73 -24.59 -18.80
CA LEU A 5 49.41 -24.92 -18.28
C LEU A 5 48.41 -23.88 -18.81
N LEU A 6 47.54 -24.31 -19.71
CA LEU A 6 46.48 -23.48 -20.29
C LEU A 6 45.30 -23.45 -19.32
N ILE A 7 45.04 -22.30 -18.67
CA ILE A 7 43.88 -22.12 -17.80
C ILE A 7 42.75 -21.54 -18.65
N GLY A 8 41.76 -22.38 -18.98
CA GLY A 8 40.54 -21.95 -19.65
C GLY A 8 39.63 -21.17 -18.69
N ILE A 9 39.28 -19.95 -19.05
CA ILE A 9 38.30 -19.14 -18.31
C ILE A 9 36.92 -19.64 -18.71
N VAL A 10 36.24 -20.35 -17.80
CA VAL A 10 34.82 -20.68 -17.96
C VAL A 10 34.02 -19.45 -17.56
N SER A 11 33.48 -18.74 -18.55
CA SER A 11 32.51 -17.68 -18.34
C SER A 11 31.18 -18.30 -17.91
N LEU A 12 30.94 -18.35 -16.61
CA LEU A 12 29.66 -18.76 -16.02
C LEU A 12 28.65 -17.61 -16.16
N SER A 13 27.90 -17.61 -17.26
CA SER A 13 26.74 -16.73 -17.41
C SER A 13 25.60 -17.25 -16.55
N LEU A 14 25.46 -16.72 -15.33
CA LEU A 14 24.26 -16.90 -14.51
C LEU A 14 23.10 -16.13 -15.16
N THR A 15 22.24 -16.84 -15.87
CA THR A 15 20.93 -16.32 -16.27
C THR A 15 19.99 -16.43 -15.08
N PHE A 16 19.81 -15.34 -14.33
CA PHE A 16 18.76 -15.25 -13.33
C PHE A 16 17.43 -15.09 -14.06
N SER A 17 16.65 -16.16 -14.21
CA SER A 17 15.25 -16.07 -14.60
C SER A 17 14.45 -15.53 -13.42
N SER A 18 14.46 -14.21 -13.23
CA SER A 18 13.64 -13.55 -12.23
C SER A 18 12.21 -13.39 -12.77
N THR A 19 11.50 -14.49 -13.00
CA THR A 19 10.04 -14.45 -13.20
C THR A 19 9.38 -14.32 -11.83
N TRP A 20 9.68 -13.22 -11.13
CA TRP A 20 8.84 -12.78 -10.02
C TRP A 20 7.61 -12.16 -10.66
N ALA A 21 6.42 -12.54 -10.20
CA ALA A 21 5.20 -11.90 -10.63
C ALA A 21 5.36 -10.38 -10.40
N GLN A 22 5.24 -9.57 -11.46
CA GLN A 22 5.41 -8.12 -11.34
C GLN A 22 4.24 -7.46 -10.60
N VAL A 23 3.16 -8.22 -10.37
CA VAL A 23 2.02 -7.85 -9.54
C VAL A 23 1.71 -9.04 -8.66
N SER A 24 1.58 -8.82 -7.36
CA SER A 24 1.40 -9.91 -6.40
C SER A 24 0.55 -9.48 -5.21
N ILE A 25 -0.13 -10.44 -4.60
CA ILE A 25 -0.73 -10.26 -3.27
C ILE A 25 0.38 -10.51 -2.25
N VAL A 26 0.67 -9.49 -1.44
CA VAL A 26 1.80 -9.50 -0.49
C VAL A 26 1.37 -9.66 0.96
N ASN A 27 0.06 -9.52 1.21
CA ASN A 27 -0.56 -9.66 2.50
C ASN A 27 -2.03 -10.04 2.30
N ASP A 28 -2.50 -11.04 3.03
CA ASP A 28 -3.89 -11.47 3.02
C ASP A 28 -4.25 -12.21 4.31
N GLN A 29 -5.53 -12.15 4.65
CA GLN A 29 -6.14 -13.00 5.66
C GLN A 29 -7.64 -13.16 5.39
N GLN A 30 -8.25 -14.14 6.06
CA GLN A 30 -9.68 -14.31 6.07
C GLN A 30 -10.26 -14.20 7.48
N TYR A 31 -11.49 -13.74 7.58
CA TYR A 31 -12.28 -13.79 8.82
C TYR A 31 -13.77 -13.86 8.51
N VAL A 32 -14.56 -14.32 9.47
CA VAL A 32 -16.03 -14.34 9.35
C VAL A 32 -16.59 -13.30 10.31
N ASN A 33 -17.44 -12.42 9.80
CA ASN A 33 -18.17 -11.43 10.58
C ASN A 33 -19.67 -11.51 10.24
N GLU A 34 -20.53 -11.64 11.25
CA GLU A 34 -21.99 -11.76 11.10
C GLU A 34 -22.46 -12.77 10.02
N GLY A 35 -21.74 -13.90 9.88
CA GLY A 35 -22.06 -14.95 8.90
C GLY A 35 -21.60 -14.67 7.47
N THR A 36 -20.83 -13.59 7.26
CA THR A 36 -20.20 -13.23 5.99
C THR A 36 -18.70 -13.47 6.08
N LEU A 37 -18.12 -14.12 5.09
CA LEU A 37 -16.68 -14.33 4.96
C LEU A 37 -16.07 -13.12 4.26
N HIS A 38 -15.04 -12.55 4.88
CA HIS A 38 -14.17 -11.55 4.28
C HIS A 38 -12.82 -12.17 3.98
N VAL A 39 -12.28 -11.87 2.79
CA VAL A 39 -10.87 -12.07 2.45
C VAL A 39 -10.29 -10.70 2.12
N VAL A 40 -9.47 -10.19 3.03
CA VAL A 40 -8.84 -8.87 2.93
C VAL A 40 -7.37 -9.02 2.62
N GLY A 41 -6.81 -8.08 1.87
CA GLY A 41 -5.39 -8.11 1.54
C GLY A 41 -4.89 -6.91 0.76
N GLU A 42 -3.63 -6.99 0.35
CA GLU A 42 -2.92 -5.94 -0.38
C GLU A 42 -2.29 -6.47 -1.67
N ILE A 43 -2.51 -5.73 -2.74
CA ILE A 43 -1.91 -5.95 -4.06
C ILE A 43 -0.74 -4.99 -4.19
N GLU A 44 0.46 -5.50 -4.48
CA GLU A 44 1.64 -4.70 -4.75
C GLU A 44 1.89 -4.61 -6.25
N ASN A 45 2.02 -3.38 -6.77
CA ASN A 45 2.41 -3.13 -8.14
C ASN A 45 3.93 -2.95 -8.24
N ASN A 46 4.64 -4.03 -8.56
CA ASN A 46 6.09 -4.02 -8.82
C ASN A 46 6.43 -3.78 -10.30
N THR A 47 5.46 -3.38 -11.12
CA THR A 47 5.70 -2.95 -12.51
C THR A 47 6.18 -1.51 -12.57
N LEU A 48 6.57 -1.05 -13.77
CA LEU A 48 6.95 0.34 -14.02
C LEU A 48 5.77 1.23 -14.48
N VAL A 49 4.55 0.68 -14.55
CA VAL A 49 3.36 1.38 -15.04
C VAL A 49 2.24 1.32 -14.00
N PRO A 50 1.37 2.34 -13.91
CA PRO A 50 0.18 2.26 -13.09
C PRO A 50 -0.75 1.14 -13.55
N LEU A 51 -1.51 0.58 -12.62
CA LEU A 51 -2.49 -0.48 -12.89
C LEU A 51 -3.89 0.02 -12.54
N ASN A 52 -4.87 -0.28 -13.39
CA ASN A 52 -6.29 -0.06 -13.12
C ASN A 52 -7.11 -1.32 -13.47
N GLN A 53 -8.42 -1.25 -13.28
CA GLN A 53 -9.35 -2.37 -13.53
C GLN A 53 -8.83 -3.66 -12.86
N ILE A 54 -8.37 -3.52 -11.62
CA ILE A 54 -7.72 -4.59 -10.86
C ILE A 54 -8.81 -5.44 -10.21
N VAL A 55 -8.87 -6.70 -10.61
CA VAL A 55 -9.84 -7.68 -10.12
C VAL A 55 -9.09 -8.77 -9.35
N VAL A 56 -9.54 -9.07 -8.14
CA VAL A 56 -9.06 -10.18 -7.32
C VAL A 56 -10.13 -11.26 -7.31
N THR A 57 -9.79 -12.44 -7.80
CA THR A 57 -10.64 -13.63 -7.78
C THR A 57 -10.18 -14.58 -6.68
N ALA A 58 -11.10 -14.98 -5.80
CA ALA A 58 -10.86 -16.04 -4.82
C ALA A 58 -11.58 -17.32 -5.24
N THR A 59 -10.82 -18.42 -5.29
CA THR A 59 -11.38 -19.77 -5.39
C THR A 59 -11.30 -20.43 -4.02
N PHE A 60 -12.44 -20.92 -3.53
CA PHE A 60 -12.56 -21.58 -2.23
C PHE A 60 -12.56 -23.10 -2.41
N TYR A 61 -11.87 -23.80 -1.51
CA TYR A 61 -11.68 -25.25 -1.57
C TYR A 61 -12.12 -25.92 -0.28
N ASP A 62 -12.62 -27.14 -0.40
CA ASP A 62 -12.88 -28.01 0.74
C ASP A 62 -11.59 -28.68 1.25
N ILE A 63 -11.70 -29.51 2.29
CA ILE A 63 -10.58 -30.24 2.90
C ILE A 63 -9.93 -31.29 1.96
N ARG A 64 -10.60 -31.65 0.86
CA ARG A 64 -10.11 -32.60 -0.14
C ARG A 64 -9.56 -31.89 -1.39
N ASP A 65 -9.37 -30.57 -1.31
CA ASP A 65 -8.94 -29.71 -2.41
C ASP A 65 -9.94 -29.61 -3.57
N GLU A 66 -11.21 -29.96 -3.35
CA GLU A 66 -12.28 -29.75 -4.35
C GLU A 66 -12.74 -28.28 -4.31
N ILE A 67 -12.97 -27.70 -5.49
CA ILE A 67 -13.49 -26.34 -5.60
C ILE A 67 -14.93 -26.31 -5.09
N LEU A 68 -15.18 -25.47 -4.10
CA LEU A 68 -16.50 -25.19 -3.56
C LEU A 68 -17.19 -24.06 -4.32
N ASP A 69 -16.48 -22.95 -4.52
CA ASP A 69 -17.00 -21.76 -5.20
C ASP A 69 -15.86 -20.84 -5.67
N THR A 70 -16.18 -19.86 -6.49
CA THR A 70 -15.29 -18.78 -6.90
C THR A 70 -16.05 -17.46 -6.92
N THR A 71 -15.48 -16.43 -6.30
CA THR A 71 -16.02 -15.06 -6.32
C THR A 71 -14.91 -14.06 -6.60
N TYR A 72 -15.26 -12.81 -6.84
CA TYR A 72 -14.30 -11.76 -7.13
C TYR A 72 -14.67 -10.44 -6.47
N THR A 73 -13.68 -9.58 -6.31
CA THR A 73 -13.83 -8.19 -5.92
C THR A 73 -12.92 -7.31 -6.77
N ASN A 74 -13.17 -6.01 -6.76
CA ASN A 74 -12.22 -5.05 -7.30
C ASN A 74 -11.26 -4.58 -6.20
N SER A 75 -10.07 -4.14 -6.58
CA SER A 75 -9.25 -3.30 -5.69
C SER A 75 -10.08 -2.10 -5.20
N ILE A 76 -9.96 -1.77 -3.92
CA ILE A 76 -10.63 -0.61 -3.33
C ILE A 76 -10.07 0.68 -3.94
N LEU A 77 -8.76 0.68 -4.21
CA LEU A 77 -8.07 1.74 -4.95
C LEU A 77 -8.29 1.54 -6.44
N GLY A 78 -8.75 2.57 -7.14
CA GLY A 78 -9.04 2.49 -8.58
C GLY A 78 -7.79 2.45 -9.45
N THR A 79 -6.65 2.97 -8.96
CA THR A 79 -5.36 2.90 -9.65
C THR A 79 -4.22 2.69 -8.67
N ILE A 80 -3.42 1.63 -8.87
CA ILE A 80 -2.22 1.37 -8.06
C ILE A 80 -0.99 1.84 -8.85
N MET A 81 -0.33 2.88 -8.35
CA MET A 81 0.89 3.44 -8.96
C MET A 81 2.10 2.49 -8.82
N PRO A 82 3.13 2.62 -9.66
CA PRO A 82 4.36 1.83 -9.54
C PRO A 82 4.98 1.88 -8.14
N GLY A 83 5.34 0.71 -7.61
CA GLY A 83 5.92 0.54 -6.27
C GLY A 83 4.96 0.83 -5.13
N LYS A 84 3.66 0.95 -5.38
CA LYS A 84 2.62 1.16 -4.36
C LYS A 84 1.79 -0.11 -4.16
N LYS A 85 1.07 -0.13 -3.04
CA LYS A 85 0.09 -1.16 -2.70
C LYS A 85 -1.33 -0.61 -2.82
N GLY A 86 -2.29 -1.48 -3.08
CA GLY A 86 -3.71 -1.17 -3.04
C GLY A 86 -4.47 -2.27 -2.31
N PRO A 87 -5.35 -1.94 -1.35
CA PRO A 87 -6.08 -2.96 -0.61
C PRO A 87 -7.28 -3.48 -1.39
N PHE A 88 -7.72 -4.68 -1.05
CA PHE A 88 -9.00 -5.25 -1.45
C PHE A 88 -9.74 -5.83 -0.24
N ASP A 89 -11.06 -5.88 -0.33
CA ASP A 89 -11.93 -6.62 0.57
C ASP A 89 -12.91 -7.43 -0.30
N LEU A 90 -12.78 -8.75 -0.23
CA LEU A 90 -13.64 -9.69 -0.93
C LEU A 90 -14.65 -10.25 0.06
N ILE A 91 -15.91 -10.02 -0.25
CA ILE A 91 -17.05 -10.38 0.59
C ILE A 91 -17.75 -11.58 -0.03
N PHE A 92 -17.92 -12.63 0.76
CA PHE A 92 -18.59 -13.86 0.35
C PHE A 92 -19.65 -14.26 1.38
N THR A 93 -20.90 -14.41 0.92
CA THR A 93 -22.03 -14.79 1.76
C THR A 93 -22.72 -16.02 1.16
N ASP A 94 -22.47 -17.19 1.75
CA ASP A 94 -23.13 -18.43 1.37
C ASP A 94 -23.13 -19.43 2.55
N LYS A 95 -24.06 -20.38 2.54
CA LYS A 95 -24.13 -21.46 3.53
C LYS A 95 -22.93 -22.42 3.49
N ILE A 96 -22.13 -22.41 2.42
CA ILE A 96 -20.93 -23.27 2.30
C ILE A 96 -19.73 -22.74 3.09
N ILE A 97 -19.77 -21.53 3.67
CA ILE A 97 -18.65 -20.94 4.43
C ILE A 97 -18.01 -21.92 5.44
N PRO A 98 -18.77 -22.68 6.25
CA PRO A 98 -18.18 -23.63 7.20
C PRO A 98 -17.41 -24.80 6.56
N GLN A 99 -17.56 -25.03 5.25
CA GLN A 99 -16.89 -26.08 4.49
C GLN A 99 -15.59 -25.59 3.85
N ILE A 100 -15.36 -24.26 3.81
CA ILE A 100 -14.16 -23.66 3.21
C ILE A 100 -12.95 -23.97 4.11
N TYR A 101 -12.03 -24.76 3.57
CA TYR A 101 -10.79 -25.15 4.24
C TYR A 101 -9.64 -24.22 3.88
N ARG A 102 -9.54 -23.84 2.60
CA ARG A 102 -8.53 -22.89 2.11
C ARG A 102 -9.08 -22.11 0.91
N TYR A 103 -8.35 -21.08 0.51
CA TYR A 103 -8.60 -20.33 -0.71
C TYR A 103 -7.31 -20.13 -1.51
N SER A 104 -7.47 -19.77 -2.77
CA SER A 104 -6.39 -19.26 -3.62
C SER A 104 -6.84 -17.97 -4.27
N LEU A 105 -5.92 -17.02 -4.42
CA LEU A 105 -6.19 -15.73 -5.01
C LEU A 105 -5.51 -15.59 -6.36
N TYR A 106 -6.22 -14.98 -7.31
CA TYR A 106 -5.72 -14.64 -8.64
C TYR A 106 -6.04 -13.18 -8.95
N ILE A 107 -5.11 -12.47 -9.59
CA ILE A 107 -5.24 -11.05 -9.91
C ILE A 107 -5.25 -10.86 -11.42
N GLU A 108 -6.24 -10.11 -11.90
CA GLU A 108 -6.27 -9.53 -13.24
C GLU A 108 -6.17 -8.01 -13.15
N TYR A 109 -5.54 -7.39 -14.13
CA TYR A 109 -5.34 -5.94 -14.16
C TYR A 109 -5.12 -5.44 -15.59
N LYS A 110 -5.23 -4.13 -15.78
CA LYS A 110 -4.79 -3.46 -17.01
C LYS A 110 -3.78 -2.35 -16.71
N PRO A 111 -2.73 -2.21 -17.53
CA PRO A 111 -1.90 -1.02 -17.50
C PRO A 111 -2.73 0.25 -17.73
N ALA A 112 -2.38 1.32 -17.04
CA ALA A 112 -3.05 2.61 -17.13
C ALA A 112 -2.04 3.74 -17.38
N ASP A 113 -2.56 4.87 -17.85
CA ASP A 113 -1.75 6.08 -17.99
C ASP A 113 -1.36 6.63 -16.60
N PRO A 114 -0.15 7.19 -16.46
CA PRO A 114 0.27 7.88 -15.24
C PRO A 114 -0.71 8.97 -14.81
N LYS A 115 -1.09 8.94 -13.53
CA LYS A 115 -1.77 10.05 -12.87
C LYS A 115 -0.77 10.88 -12.09
N THR A 116 -1.02 12.19 -11.99
CA THR A 116 -0.17 13.08 -11.21
C THR A 116 -0.44 12.88 -9.71
N GLU A 117 0.62 12.78 -8.92
CA GLU A 117 0.54 12.68 -7.45
C GLU A 117 0.52 14.08 -6.82
N SER A 118 -0.65 14.74 -6.79
CA SER A 118 -0.79 16.12 -6.29
C SER A 118 -1.63 16.26 -5.01
N LEU A 119 -2.23 15.17 -4.54
CA LEU A 119 -2.94 15.14 -3.26
C LEU A 119 -2.03 14.62 -2.16
N GLU A 120 -2.03 15.32 -1.03
CA GLU A 120 -1.27 14.97 0.17
C GLU A 120 -2.21 14.88 1.37
N ILE A 121 -2.08 13.82 2.16
CA ILE A 121 -2.66 13.81 3.50
C ILE A 121 -1.67 14.48 4.45
N SER A 122 -1.97 15.72 4.84
CA SER A 122 -1.06 16.57 5.61
C SER A 122 -1.12 16.33 7.11
N SER A 123 -2.14 15.63 7.60
CA SER A 123 -2.26 15.23 9.00
C SER A 123 -3.20 14.04 9.14
N SER A 124 -2.94 13.20 10.14
CA SER A 124 -3.79 12.06 10.52
C SER A 124 -3.75 11.87 12.04
N ASN A 125 -4.91 11.52 12.62
CA ASN A 125 -5.10 11.20 14.02
C ASN A 125 -6.17 10.13 14.16
N THR A 126 -6.00 9.25 15.15
CA THR A 126 -6.93 8.17 15.44
C THR A 126 -7.74 8.45 16.70
N LYS A 127 -8.99 8.00 16.71
CA LYS A 127 -9.87 7.96 17.87
C LYS A 127 -10.74 6.71 17.80
N SER A 128 -11.26 6.28 18.94
CA SER A 128 -12.38 5.33 18.98
C SER A 128 -13.68 6.10 19.17
N ASP A 129 -14.75 5.69 18.49
CA ASP A 129 -16.07 6.25 18.73
C ASP A 129 -16.79 5.59 19.91
N ILE A 130 -18.05 5.99 20.16
CA ILE A 130 -18.86 5.46 21.26
C ILE A 130 -19.23 3.97 21.10
N LEU A 131 -19.02 3.39 19.91
CA LEU A 131 -19.26 1.98 19.59
C LEU A 131 -17.94 1.18 19.50
N ASP A 132 -16.80 1.80 19.80
CA ASP A 132 -15.43 1.29 19.64
C ASP A 132 -14.99 1.08 18.18
N ASN A 133 -15.60 1.79 17.21
CA ASN A 133 -15.12 1.78 15.83
C ASN A 133 -13.82 2.58 15.71
N PHE A 134 -12.92 2.14 14.84
CA PHE A 134 -11.69 2.86 14.54
C PHE A 134 -12.00 4.07 13.64
N ILE A 135 -11.80 5.28 14.16
CA ILE A 135 -11.95 6.52 13.41
C ILE A 135 -10.58 7.12 13.13
N ILE A 136 -10.36 7.48 11.88
CA ILE A 136 -9.19 8.25 11.43
C ILE A 136 -9.69 9.59 10.91
N SER A 137 -9.06 10.67 11.35
CA SER A 137 -9.39 12.03 10.91
C SER A 137 -8.13 12.80 10.59
N GLY A 138 -8.24 13.75 9.67
CA GLY A 138 -7.09 14.48 9.19
C GLY A 138 -7.45 15.54 8.17
N THR A 139 -6.46 15.96 7.39
CA THR A 139 -6.62 16.98 6.35
C THR A 139 -5.93 16.56 5.06
N ILE A 140 -6.58 16.79 3.93
CA ILE A 140 -6.01 16.62 2.59
C ILE A 140 -5.70 18.00 2.01
N THR A 141 -4.55 18.13 1.37
CA THR A 141 -4.12 19.32 0.63
C THR A 141 -4.01 18.98 -0.86
N ASN A 142 -4.53 19.86 -1.72
CA ASN A 142 -4.32 19.79 -3.17
C ASN A 142 -3.21 20.76 -3.57
N HIS A 143 -2.06 20.22 -3.95
CA HIS A 143 -0.89 21.02 -4.37
C HIS A 143 -0.92 21.44 -5.84
N ASP A 144 -1.92 20.99 -6.61
CA ASP A 144 -2.04 21.31 -8.02
C ASP A 144 -2.86 22.60 -8.27
N LYS A 145 -2.82 23.04 -9.53
CA LYS A 145 -3.57 24.17 -10.07
C LYS A 145 -4.96 23.79 -10.59
N LYS A 146 -5.31 22.50 -10.63
CA LYS A 146 -6.68 22.06 -10.98
C LYS A 146 -7.40 21.47 -9.79
N THR A 147 -8.72 21.62 -9.78
CA THR A 147 -9.61 20.96 -8.83
C THR A 147 -9.47 19.44 -8.95
N ALA A 148 -9.46 18.76 -7.80
CA ALA A 148 -9.56 17.32 -7.69
C ALA A 148 -11.02 16.95 -7.39
N ASN A 149 -11.60 16.00 -8.13
CA ASN A 149 -13.00 15.57 -8.00
C ASN A 149 -13.10 14.10 -7.57
N THR A 150 -14.23 13.76 -6.95
CA THR A 150 -14.55 12.42 -6.41
C THR A 150 -13.43 11.92 -5.50
N ILE A 151 -13.06 12.76 -4.53
CA ILE A 151 -11.96 12.46 -3.62
C ILE A 151 -12.40 11.40 -2.63
N ALA A 152 -11.62 10.32 -2.55
CA ALA A 152 -11.81 9.27 -1.58
C ALA A 152 -10.53 9.00 -0.80
N VAL A 153 -10.69 8.75 0.50
CA VAL A 153 -9.63 8.25 1.37
C VAL A 153 -9.79 6.75 1.52
N ILE A 154 -8.73 6.02 1.21
CA ILE A 154 -8.62 4.58 1.37
C ILE A 154 -7.79 4.32 2.61
N THR A 155 -8.32 3.50 3.50
CA THR A 155 -7.64 3.07 4.73
C THR A 155 -7.35 1.59 4.67
N THR A 156 -6.17 1.19 5.13
CA THR A 156 -5.83 -0.20 5.44
C THR A 156 -5.40 -0.26 6.90
N LEU A 157 -6.00 -1.16 7.66
CA LEU A 157 -5.66 -1.40 9.07
C LEU A 157 -4.77 -2.63 9.19
N TYR A 158 -3.83 -2.60 10.14
CA TYR A 158 -2.90 -3.71 10.39
C TYR A 158 -2.90 -4.13 11.85
N ASP A 159 -2.79 -5.43 12.10
CA ASP A 159 -2.54 -5.96 13.44
C ASP A 159 -1.08 -5.80 13.87
N LYS A 160 -0.78 -6.23 15.09
CA LYS A 160 0.56 -6.19 15.70
C LYS A 160 1.64 -6.97 14.94
N ASP A 161 1.23 -7.93 14.11
CA ASP A 161 2.12 -8.78 13.32
C ASP A 161 2.25 -8.23 11.88
N GLY A 162 1.62 -7.09 11.58
CA GLY A 162 1.63 -6.43 10.27
C GLY A 162 0.66 -7.05 9.27
N LYS A 163 -0.31 -7.86 9.71
CA LYS A 163 -1.34 -8.44 8.84
C LYS A 163 -2.50 -7.46 8.63
N VAL A 164 -2.95 -7.36 7.38
CA VAL A 164 -4.12 -6.53 7.02
C VAL A 164 -5.34 -7.06 7.76
N VAL A 165 -6.00 -6.25 8.57
CA VAL A 165 -7.22 -6.67 9.29
C VAL A 165 -8.50 -6.16 8.68
N ALA A 166 -8.47 -4.99 8.05
CA ALA A 166 -9.60 -4.41 7.36
C ALA A 166 -9.10 -3.37 6.35
N ALA A 167 -9.92 -3.10 5.35
CA ALA A 167 -9.73 -1.97 4.46
C ALA A 167 -11.05 -1.25 4.23
N SER A 168 -11.01 0.07 4.04
CA SER A 168 -12.21 0.87 3.83
C SER A 168 -11.95 2.00 2.85
N LYS A 169 -13.03 2.52 2.29
CA LYS A 169 -13.05 3.70 1.43
C LYS A 169 -14.10 4.66 1.96
N SER A 170 -13.74 5.93 2.09
CA SER A 170 -14.69 6.99 2.43
C SER A 170 -14.49 8.18 1.53
N HIS A 171 -15.57 8.63 0.90
CA HIS A 171 -15.58 9.89 0.17
C HIS A 171 -15.59 11.05 1.15
N ILE A 172 -14.86 12.12 0.82
CA ILE A 172 -14.87 13.34 1.63
C ILE A 172 -16.09 14.20 1.30
N GLU A 173 -16.45 15.09 2.20
CA GLU A 173 -17.53 16.06 1.98
C GLU A 173 -17.00 17.51 2.08
N PRO A 174 -17.11 18.32 1.02
CA PRO A 174 -17.59 17.97 -0.31
C PRO A 174 -16.60 17.07 -1.08
N GLU A 175 -17.09 16.25 -2.02
CA GLU A 175 -16.26 15.32 -2.82
C GLU A 175 -15.27 15.98 -3.79
N TYR A 176 -15.03 17.28 -3.67
CA TYR A 176 -14.07 18.02 -4.50
C TYR A 176 -13.16 18.91 -3.66
N LEU A 177 -11.93 19.11 -4.14
CA LEU A 177 -10.94 19.99 -3.52
C LEU A 177 -10.36 20.92 -4.58
N ARG A 178 -10.66 22.21 -4.42
CA ARG A 178 -10.11 23.26 -5.31
C ARG A 178 -8.59 23.27 -5.28
N ALA A 179 -8.00 23.81 -6.35
CA ALA A 179 -6.57 24.05 -6.46
C ALA A 179 -6.01 24.79 -5.24
N GLY A 180 -4.90 24.31 -4.67
CA GLY A 180 -4.30 24.87 -3.45
C GLY A 180 -5.15 24.73 -2.18
N GLY A 181 -6.30 24.05 -2.26
CA GLY A 181 -7.25 23.93 -1.16
C GLY A 181 -6.82 22.91 -0.11
N ILE A 182 -7.41 23.06 1.09
CA ILE A 182 -7.28 22.12 2.20
C ILE A 182 -8.68 21.74 2.66
N THR A 183 -8.92 20.45 2.92
CA THR A 183 -10.21 19.95 3.43
C THR A 183 -10.00 18.87 4.49
N PRO A 184 -10.84 18.83 5.55
CA PRO A 184 -10.79 17.73 6.49
C PRO A 184 -11.33 16.43 5.87
N PHE A 185 -10.90 15.30 6.41
CA PHE A 185 -11.53 14.00 6.15
C PHE A 185 -11.79 13.25 7.46
N LEU A 186 -12.74 12.33 7.40
CA LEU A 186 -13.03 11.37 8.45
C LEU A 186 -13.32 10.01 7.81
N VAL A 187 -12.58 8.99 8.22
CA VAL A 187 -12.81 7.59 7.86
C VAL A 187 -13.24 6.85 9.11
N SER A 188 -14.28 6.03 8.98
CA SER A 188 -14.68 5.07 10.01
C SER A 188 -14.57 3.66 9.44
N VAL A 189 -13.96 2.76 10.19
CA VAL A 189 -13.94 1.33 9.89
C VAL A 189 -15.00 0.66 10.76
N HIS A 190 -16.06 0.17 10.12
CA HIS A 190 -17.27 -0.31 10.79
C HIS A 190 -17.19 -1.76 11.30
N ASP A 191 -16.10 -2.48 11.01
CA ASP A 191 -15.87 -3.81 11.58
C ASP A 191 -15.24 -3.67 12.96
N LYS A 192 -16.05 -3.82 14.01
CA LYS A 192 -15.61 -3.66 15.40
C LYS A 192 -14.53 -4.67 15.79
N ASP A 193 -14.69 -5.93 15.41
CA ASP A 193 -13.77 -6.99 15.81
C ASP A 193 -12.40 -6.83 15.13
N GLN A 194 -12.37 -6.36 13.87
CA GLN A 194 -11.11 -6.03 13.21
C GLN A 194 -10.53 -4.69 13.71
N SER A 195 -11.37 -3.70 14.01
CA SER A 195 -10.95 -2.41 14.57
C SER A 195 -10.19 -2.58 15.89
N GLN A 196 -10.60 -3.54 16.74
CA GLN A 196 -9.92 -3.82 18.01
C GLN A 196 -8.56 -4.52 17.85
N LYS A 197 -8.32 -5.18 16.72
CA LYS A 197 -7.03 -5.83 16.42
C LYS A 197 -6.03 -4.85 15.81
N ALA A 198 -6.51 -3.75 15.24
CA ALA A 198 -5.68 -2.78 14.56
C ALA A 198 -4.77 -2.03 15.55
N VAL A 199 -3.47 -2.05 15.28
CA VAL A 199 -2.47 -1.25 16.02
C VAL A 199 -1.74 -0.26 15.13
N ASP A 200 -1.85 -0.42 13.81
CA ASP A 200 -1.28 0.46 12.80
C ASP A 200 -2.24 0.63 11.63
N TYR A 201 -2.02 1.65 10.81
CA TYR A 201 -2.83 1.93 9.63
C TYR A 201 -2.02 2.65 8.55
N SER A 202 -2.46 2.50 7.30
CA SER A 202 -1.98 3.28 6.16
C SER A 202 -3.14 3.97 5.47
N LEU A 203 -2.90 5.20 5.03
CA LEU A 203 -3.86 5.97 4.27
C LEU A 203 -3.36 6.22 2.85
N MET A 204 -4.31 6.24 1.93
CA MET A 204 -4.12 6.70 0.56
C MET A 204 -5.29 7.60 0.20
N VAL A 205 -5.05 8.56 -0.68
CA VAL A 205 -6.10 9.40 -1.26
C VAL A 205 -6.11 9.22 -2.79
N GLU A 206 -7.30 9.15 -3.37
CA GLU A 206 -7.46 9.14 -4.83
C GLU A 206 -8.50 10.16 -5.26
N SER A 207 -8.41 10.59 -6.50
CA SER A 207 -9.41 11.40 -7.19
C SER A 207 -9.51 10.96 -8.65
N GLU A 208 -10.45 11.53 -9.40
CA GLU A 208 -10.53 11.28 -10.85
C GLU A 208 -9.23 11.70 -11.55
N GLU A 209 -8.71 12.89 -11.22
CA GLU A 209 -7.54 13.50 -11.84
C GLU A 209 -6.19 13.09 -11.24
N TYR A 210 -6.14 12.72 -9.96
CA TYR A 210 -4.91 12.57 -9.19
C TYR A 210 -4.85 11.27 -8.37
N THR A 211 -3.65 10.86 -8.03
CA THR A 211 -3.37 9.84 -7.00
C THR A 211 -2.63 10.47 -5.82
N ALA A 212 -2.55 9.77 -4.69
CA ALA A 212 -1.79 10.23 -3.53
C ALA A 212 -0.29 10.02 -3.64
N VAL A 213 0.47 10.94 -3.05
CA VAL A 213 1.77 10.62 -2.47
C VAL A 213 1.51 9.84 -1.16
N PRO A 214 2.10 8.65 -0.94
CA PRO A 214 1.89 7.91 0.31
C PRO A 214 2.39 8.68 1.53
N GLU A 215 1.70 8.52 2.66
CA GLU A 215 2.20 8.96 3.95
C GLU A 215 3.44 8.13 4.34
N PHE A 216 4.52 8.83 4.68
CA PHE A 216 5.61 8.20 5.42
C PHE A 216 5.16 8.10 6.88
N PRO A 217 5.11 6.90 7.49
CA PRO A 217 4.86 6.79 8.92
C PRO A 217 5.91 7.63 9.64
N LEU A 218 5.49 8.48 10.58
CA LEU A 218 6.32 9.54 11.19
C LEU A 218 7.70 9.04 11.68
N GLY A 219 7.83 7.76 12.05
CA GLY A 219 9.10 7.14 12.40
C GLY A 219 10.14 7.09 11.26
N SER A 220 9.70 6.87 10.01
CA SER A 220 10.57 6.82 8.84
C SER A 220 11.08 8.22 8.44
N GLY A 221 10.29 9.27 8.64
CA GLY A 221 10.71 10.67 8.42
C GLY A 221 11.84 11.10 9.36
N ILE A 222 11.82 10.62 10.61
CA ILE A 222 12.91 10.85 11.58
C ILE A 222 14.19 10.13 11.12
N ILE A 223 14.09 8.89 10.65
CA ILE A 223 15.26 8.16 10.12
C ILE A 223 15.83 8.85 8.88
N LEU A 224 14.96 9.31 7.97
CA LEU A 224 15.39 9.99 6.75
C LEU A 224 16.09 11.31 7.06
N SER A 225 15.50 12.12 7.95
CA SER A 225 16.13 13.37 8.41
C SER A 225 17.47 13.14 9.13
N LEU A 226 17.57 12.12 9.99
CA LEU A 226 18.84 11.73 10.63
C LEU A 226 19.88 11.24 9.61
N SER A 227 19.46 10.52 8.57
CA SER A 227 20.35 10.02 7.52
C SER A 227 20.92 11.17 6.65
N VAL A 228 20.07 12.13 6.28
CA VAL A 228 20.48 13.34 5.53
C VAL A 228 21.40 14.20 6.38
N LEU A 229 21.08 14.37 7.68
CA LEU A 229 21.93 15.12 8.61
C LEU A 229 23.31 14.46 8.77
N SER A 230 23.34 13.13 8.91
CA SER A 230 24.57 12.34 8.99
C SER A 230 25.41 12.47 7.72
N TYR A 231 24.78 12.39 6.55
CA TYR A 231 25.45 12.59 5.26
C TYR A 231 26.05 14.00 5.15
N ILE A 232 25.33 15.05 5.55
CA ILE A 232 25.84 16.43 5.54
C ILE A 232 27.05 16.57 6.48
N ILE A 233 27.00 16.00 7.68
CA ILE A 233 28.13 16.04 8.63
C ILE A 233 29.35 15.31 8.05
N LEU A 234 29.15 14.13 7.46
CA LEU A 234 30.23 13.32 6.89
C LEU A 234 30.86 13.95 5.63
N THR A 235 30.07 14.68 4.85
CA THR A 235 30.54 15.29 3.58
C THR A 235 31.07 16.71 3.74
N LYS A 236 30.77 17.39 4.85
CA LYS A 236 31.33 18.71 5.17
C LYS A 236 32.80 18.55 5.58
N LYS A 237 33.71 18.63 4.60
CA LYS A 237 35.16 18.69 4.87
C LYS A 237 35.48 19.84 5.84
N PRO A 238 36.25 19.60 6.92
CA PRO A 238 36.77 20.71 7.71
C PRO A 238 37.71 21.54 6.83
N LYS A 239 37.40 22.82 6.64
CA LYS A 239 38.38 23.76 6.10
C LYS A 239 39.44 23.95 7.17
N ASN A 240 40.63 23.39 6.94
CA ASN A 240 41.82 23.66 7.73
C ASN A 240 42.00 25.19 7.85
N LEU A 241 41.99 25.70 9.08
CA LEU A 241 42.47 27.03 9.40
C LEU A 241 44.00 27.02 9.28
N GLN A 242 44.53 27.23 8.08
CA GLN A 242 45.86 27.82 7.94
C GLN A 242 45.70 29.33 8.14
N GLN A 243 46.06 29.83 9.31
CA GLN A 243 46.47 31.21 9.45
C GLN A 243 47.94 31.26 9.82
N SER A 244 48.67 31.86 8.88
CA SER A 244 50.04 32.33 8.93
C SER A 244 50.35 33.12 10.20
N LEU A 245 51.47 32.83 10.83
CA LEU A 245 52.22 33.81 11.62
C LEU A 245 53.46 34.19 10.81
N PHE A 246 53.41 35.37 10.19
CA PHE A 246 54.61 36.16 9.91
C PHE A 246 54.98 36.85 11.23
N VAL A 247 56.13 36.49 11.81
CA VAL A 247 57.31 37.33 12.10
C VAL A 247 58.46 36.39 12.40
#